data_AF-A0A349JKW6-F1
#
_entry.id   AF-A0A349JKW6-F1
#
_cell.length_a   1.000
_cell.length_b   1.000
_cell.length_c   1.000
_cell.angle_alpha   90.00
_cell.angle_beta   90.00
_cell.angle_gamma   90.00
#
_symmetry.space_group_name_H-M   'P 1'
#
loop_
_entity.id
_entity.type
_entity.pdbx_description
1 polymer ?
#
loop_
_entity_poly.entity_id
_entity_poly.type
_entity_poly.pdbx_seq_one_letter_code
_entity_poly.pdbx_strand_id
1 'polypeptide(L)'
;SQTPSQTSSPTSSPTPAADASPSVTPTPVAEGLQSSGVAVAITDPAEIELLKGKLSEQIQGVLKSKASVEGELVYRVSVGKDGAIVGYKSQNSQTVDRIGDILFSELLYKPVGTRPPAEPLADFRVVFAPGGTVQVSPW
;
A
#
# COMPACT_ATOMS: atom_id res chain seq x y z
N SER A 1 0.78 69.25 -39.71
CA SER A 1 -0.15 68.48 -40.54
C SER A 1 0.15 67.00 -40.39
N GLN A 2 -0.79 66.06 -40.21
CA GLN A 2 -2.17 66.07 -39.70
C GLN A 2 -2.46 64.64 -39.17
N THR A 3 -3.39 64.47 -38.23
CA THR A 3 -3.99 63.16 -37.87
C THR A 3 -5.36 63.07 -38.55
N PRO A 4 -5.69 61.98 -39.29
CA PRO A 4 -6.82 61.08 -38.93
C PRO A 4 -6.63 59.59 -39.36
N SER A 5 -7.45 58.57 -39.02
CA SER A 5 -8.35 58.33 -37.86
C SER A 5 -8.95 56.91 -37.84
N GLN A 6 -8.76 56.18 -36.73
CA GLN A 6 -9.75 55.29 -36.06
C GLN A 6 -10.22 53.93 -36.67
N THR A 7 -10.91 53.15 -35.80
CA THR A 7 -11.72 51.91 -36.04
C THR A 7 -10.97 50.59 -35.78
N SER A 8 -11.37 49.63 -34.93
CA SER A 8 -12.42 49.59 -33.87
C SER A 8 -12.19 48.42 -32.89
N SER A 9 -12.59 48.62 -31.62
CA SER A 9 -13.24 47.72 -30.64
C SER A 9 -12.81 46.24 -30.39
N PRO A 10 -12.97 45.71 -29.16
CA PRO A 10 -12.35 44.46 -28.72
C PRO A 10 -13.19 43.19 -29.00
N THR A 11 -12.50 42.05 -29.09
CA THR A 11 -13.10 40.71 -29.00
C THR A 11 -12.59 40.00 -27.74
N SER A 12 -13.49 39.34 -27.02
CA SER A 12 -13.27 38.80 -25.68
C SER A 12 -12.90 37.31 -25.65
N SER A 13 -12.40 36.88 -24.49
CA SER A 13 -12.53 35.52 -23.94
C SER A 13 -11.57 34.44 -24.47
N PRO A 14 -11.34 33.34 -23.72
CA PRO A 14 -10.11 33.25 -22.94
C PRO A 14 -9.28 31.98 -23.15
N THR A 15 -8.08 31.98 -22.58
CA THR A 15 -7.14 30.85 -22.46
C THR A 15 -7.78 29.59 -21.86
N PRO A 16 -7.48 28.40 -22.41
CA PRO A 16 -7.16 27.23 -21.59
C PRO A 16 -5.66 26.93 -21.65
N ALA A 17 -5.06 26.66 -20.50
CA ALA A 17 -3.63 26.38 -20.40
C ALA A 17 -3.26 25.07 -21.09
N ALA A 18 -2.08 25.04 -21.72
CA ALA A 18 -1.50 23.80 -22.20
C ALA A 18 -1.13 22.89 -21.02
N ASP A 19 -1.66 21.68 -21.05
CA ASP A 19 -1.14 20.47 -20.42
C ASP A 19 -0.51 20.63 -19.03
N ALA A 20 -1.34 20.88 -18.03
CA ALA A 20 -1.04 20.42 -16.68
C ALA A 20 -1.17 18.89 -16.65
N SER A 21 -0.16 18.20 -17.19
CA SER A 21 -0.01 16.76 -17.09
C SER A 21 -0.20 16.35 -15.62
N PRO A 22 -1.24 15.58 -15.27
CA PRO A 22 -1.32 15.01 -13.95
C PRO A 22 -0.25 13.93 -13.90
N SER A 23 0.95 14.32 -13.48
CA SER A 23 1.93 13.39 -12.94
C SER A 23 1.33 12.81 -11.67
N VAL A 24 0.44 11.84 -11.86
CA VAL A 24 -0.01 10.90 -10.85
C VAL A 24 1.21 10.07 -10.47
N THR A 25 2.07 10.67 -9.65
CA THR A 25 2.87 9.94 -8.69
C THR A 25 1.90 8.94 -8.06
N PRO A 26 2.11 7.62 -8.26
CA PRO A 26 1.34 6.65 -7.52
C PRO A 26 1.81 6.77 -6.08
N THR A 27 1.17 7.65 -5.32
CA THR A 27 1.26 7.64 -3.86
C THR A 27 0.91 6.20 -3.45
N PRO A 28 1.85 5.41 -2.90
CA PRO A 28 1.49 4.10 -2.39
C PRO A 28 0.53 4.36 -1.24
N VAL A 29 -0.74 4.05 -1.50
CA VAL A 29 -1.87 4.34 -0.63
C VAL A 29 -1.81 3.44 0.60
N ALA A 30 -1.00 3.87 1.57
CA ALA A 30 -0.90 3.27 2.90
C ALA A 30 -2.11 3.58 3.78
N GLU A 31 -3.31 3.77 3.19
CA GLU A 31 -4.57 4.07 3.87
C GLU A 31 -5.16 2.85 4.64
N GLY A 32 -4.38 1.77 4.80
CA GLY A 32 -4.67 0.68 5.73
C GLY A 32 -4.36 0.99 7.20
N LEU A 33 -3.72 2.12 7.51
CA LEU A 33 -3.31 2.50 8.88
C LEU A 33 -4.28 3.44 9.61
N GLN A 34 -5.40 3.81 9.00
CA GLN A 34 -6.37 4.78 9.55
C GLN A 34 -7.72 4.17 9.91
N SER A 35 -7.71 2.97 10.48
CA SER A 35 -8.80 2.57 11.39
C SER A 35 -8.54 3.21 12.75
N SER A 36 -9.14 4.37 13.01
CA SER A 36 -9.08 5.06 14.32
C SER A 36 -9.89 4.32 15.39
N GLY A 37 -9.44 3.13 15.74
CA GLY A 37 -9.81 2.35 16.91
C GLY A 37 -8.53 1.79 17.52
N VAL A 38 -8.46 1.69 18.84
CA VAL A 38 -7.35 1.01 19.50
C VAL A 38 -7.44 -0.48 19.20
N ALA A 39 -6.75 -0.92 18.15
CA ALA A 39 -6.66 -2.34 17.79
C ALA A 39 -6.12 -3.13 18.99
N VAL A 40 -6.87 -4.12 19.45
CA VAL A 40 -6.47 -4.97 20.58
C VAL A 40 -5.35 -5.87 20.09
N ALA A 41 -4.20 -5.87 20.75
CA ALA A 41 -3.11 -6.76 20.37
C ALA A 41 -3.49 -8.23 20.66
N ILE A 42 -3.25 -9.11 19.69
CA ILE A 42 -3.23 -10.57 19.90
C ILE A 42 -1.93 -10.89 20.65
N THR A 43 -2.05 -11.50 21.83
CA THR A 43 -0.92 -11.78 22.73
C THR A 43 -0.76 -13.26 23.09
N ASP A 44 -1.69 -14.13 22.67
CA ASP A 44 -1.58 -15.56 22.91
C ASP A 44 -0.50 -16.18 22.00
N PRO A 45 0.50 -16.90 22.55
CA PRO A 45 1.62 -17.41 21.76
C PRO A 45 1.22 -18.50 20.76
N ALA A 46 0.19 -19.30 21.03
CA ALA A 46 -0.28 -20.31 20.09
C ALA A 46 -1.06 -19.68 18.94
N GLU A 47 -1.85 -18.64 19.21
CA GLU A 47 -2.52 -17.84 18.18
C GLU A 47 -1.52 -17.07 17.31
N ILE A 48 -0.47 -16.49 17.89
CA ILE A 48 0.63 -15.84 17.16
C ILE A 48 1.36 -16.82 16.23
N GLU A 49 1.71 -18.02 16.72
CA GLU A 49 2.38 -19.04 15.89
C GLU A 49 1.47 -19.55 14.75
N LEU A 50 0.17 -19.73 15.00
CA LEU A 50 -0.82 -20.10 13.98
C LEU A 50 -0.94 -19.02 12.89
N LEU A 51 -1.00 -17.75 13.29
CA LEU A 51 -1.09 -16.60 12.39
C LEU A 51 0.20 -16.40 11.58
N LYS A 52 1.37 -16.62 12.19
CA LYS A 52 2.68 -16.64 11.50
C LYS A 52 2.71 -17.70 10.40
N GLY A 53 2.19 -18.90 10.67
CA GLY A 53 2.05 -19.98 9.69
C GLY A 53 1.16 -19.56 8.51
N LYS A 54 -0.08 -19.16 8.81
CA LYS A 54 -1.07 -18.69 7.81
C LYS A 54 -0.54 -17.55 6.93
N LEU A 55 0.18 -16.58 7.52
CA LEU A 55 0.77 -15.46 6.79
C LEU A 55 1.90 -15.95 5.87
N SER A 56 2.76 -16.85 6.36
CA SER A 56 3.85 -17.45 5.58
C SER A 56 3.33 -18.21 4.36
N GLU A 57 2.28 -19.01 4.53
CA GLU A 57 1.67 -19.79 3.44
C GLU A 57 1.05 -18.88 2.37
N GLN A 58 0.32 -17.84 2.77
CA GLN A 58 -0.27 -16.85 1.85
C GLN A 58 0.81 -16.14 1.02
N ILE A 59 1.87 -15.64 1.66
CA ILE A 59 2.96 -14.95 0.95
C ILE A 59 3.68 -15.90 0.00
N GLN A 60 3.98 -17.14 0.42
CA GLN A 60 4.62 -18.13 -0.44
C GLN A 60 3.76 -18.52 -1.65
N GLY A 61 2.43 -18.56 -1.50
CA GLY A 61 1.51 -18.85 -2.61
C GLY A 61 1.58 -17.79 -3.72
N VAL A 62 1.55 -16.51 -3.34
CA VAL A 62 1.63 -15.40 -4.31
C VAL A 62 3.05 -15.26 -4.86
N LEU A 63 4.09 -15.40 -4.03
CA LEU A 63 5.48 -15.29 -4.49
C LEU A 63 5.87 -16.37 -5.50
N LYS A 64 5.39 -17.61 -5.35
CA LYS A 64 5.55 -18.67 -6.37
C LYS A 64 4.97 -18.31 -7.74
N SER A 65 4.02 -17.38 -7.78
CA SER A 65 3.31 -16.92 -8.98
C SER A 65 3.87 -15.60 -9.54
N LYS A 66 4.92 -15.05 -8.94
CA LYS A 66 5.48 -13.72 -9.24
C LYS A 66 7.00 -13.80 -9.39
N ALA A 67 7.60 -12.77 -9.97
CA ALA A 67 9.06 -12.72 -10.16
C ALA A 67 9.81 -12.56 -8.83
N SER A 68 11.09 -12.95 -8.82
CA SER A 68 11.97 -12.78 -7.65
C SER A 68 12.14 -11.30 -7.28
N VAL A 69 12.19 -11.02 -5.99
CA VAL A 69 12.65 -9.73 -5.47
C VAL A 69 14.15 -9.53 -5.75
N GLU A 70 14.52 -8.34 -6.20
CA GLU A 70 15.91 -8.01 -6.55
C GLU A 70 16.73 -7.54 -5.33
N GLY A 71 16.06 -6.98 -4.30
CA GLY A 71 16.67 -6.52 -3.06
C GLY A 71 15.99 -7.06 -1.79
N GLU A 72 16.56 -6.75 -0.63
CA GLU A 72 15.91 -7.07 0.65
C GLU A 72 14.75 -6.10 0.93
N LEU A 73 13.53 -6.63 1.03
CA LEU A 73 12.33 -5.87 1.38
C LEU A 73 11.87 -6.23 2.78
N VAL A 74 11.67 -5.23 3.63
CA VAL A 74 11.15 -5.40 4.99
C VAL A 74 9.80 -4.73 5.09
N TYR A 75 8.78 -5.47 5.52
CA TYR A 75 7.42 -4.98 5.75
C TYR A 75 6.97 -5.29 7.18
N ARG A 76 6.20 -4.37 7.78
CA ARG A 76 5.31 -4.70 8.90
C ARG A 76 3.94 -5.04 8.31
N VAL A 77 3.35 -6.14 8.75
CA VAL A 77 2.08 -6.66 8.24
C VAL A 77 1.17 -6.93 9.43
N SER A 78 -0.02 -6.33 9.42
CA SER A 78 -1.03 -6.49 10.47
C SER A 78 -2.10 -7.49 10.01
N VAL A 79 -2.41 -8.46 10.86
CA VAL A 79 -3.23 -9.64 10.53
C VAL A 79 -4.34 -9.81 11.58
N GLY A 80 -5.58 -10.08 11.13
CA GLY A 80 -6.72 -10.39 12.00
C GLY A 80 -6.71 -11.83 12.54
N LYS A 81 -7.56 -12.16 13.52
CA LYS A 81 -7.64 -13.49 14.17
C LYS A 81 -7.88 -14.66 13.19
N ASP A 82 -8.62 -14.42 12.12
CA ASP A 82 -8.89 -15.42 11.06
C ASP A 82 -7.68 -15.68 10.13
N GLY A 83 -6.72 -14.76 10.09
CA GLY A 83 -5.54 -14.79 9.22
C GLY A 83 -5.56 -13.82 8.04
N ALA A 84 -6.60 -12.98 7.89
CA ALA A 84 -6.66 -11.96 6.87
C ALA A 84 -5.61 -10.86 7.09
N ILE A 85 -4.88 -10.50 6.03
CA ILE A 85 -3.97 -9.36 6.03
C ILE A 85 -4.79 -8.08 5.89
N VAL A 86 -4.75 -7.22 6.90
CA VAL A 86 -5.64 -6.03 6.98
C VAL A 86 -4.92 -4.70 6.86
N GLY A 87 -3.60 -4.73 6.89
CA GLY A 87 -2.74 -3.59 6.66
C GLY A 87 -1.30 -4.05 6.46
N TYR A 88 -0.53 -3.27 5.70
CA TYR A 88 0.91 -3.47 5.58
C TYR A 88 1.60 -2.11 5.46
N LYS A 89 2.90 -2.07 5.79
CA LYS A 89 3.73 -0.88 5.63
C LYS A 89 5.18 -1.29 5.36
N SER A 90 5.80 -0.74 4.32
CA SER A 90 7.25 -0.90 4.13
C SER A 90 8.02 -0.28 5.31
N GLN A 91 9.05 -0.98 5.75
CA GLN A 91 10.01 -0.57 6.78
C GLN A 91 11.34 -0.12 6.18
N ASN A 92 11.65 -0.53 4.93
CA ASN A 92 12.89 -0.17 4.26
C ASN A 92 12.64 1.00 3.27
N SER A 93 13.46 2.03 3.36
CA SER A 93 13.37 3.24 2.52
C SER A 93 14.16 3.15 1.21
N GLN A 94 15.01 2.13 1.03
CA GLN A 94 16.05 2.18 0.00
C GLN A 94 15.54 2.00 -1.45
N THR A 95 14.42 1.30 -1.65
CA THR A 95 13.73 1.25 -2.95
C THR A 95 12.23 1.09 -2.69
N VAL A 96 11.38 1.85 -3.39
CA VAL A 96 9.96 1.49 -3.56
C VAL A 96 9.92 0.34 -4.57
N ASP A 97 10.30 -0.84 -4.11
CA ASP A 97 10.25 -2.05 -4.92
C ASP A 97 8.79 -2.43 -5.11
N ARG A 98 8.28 -2.12 -6.31
CA ARG A 98 6.86 -2.28 -6.65
C ARG A 98 6.39 -3.73 -6.48
N ILE A 99 7.29 -4.72 -6.48
CA ILE A 99 6.92 -6.12 -6.30
C ILE A 99 6.31 -6.34 -4.92
N GLY A 100 6.93 -5.84 -3.85
CA GLY A 100 6.40 -6.02 -2.48
C GLY A 100 5.01 -5.41 -2.30
N ASP A 101 4.81 -4.20 -2.82
CA ASP A 101 3.51 -3.52 -2.78
C ASP A 101 2.45 -4.20 -3.67
N ILE A 102 2.83 -4.76 -4.84
CA ILE A 102 1.93 -5.57 -5.66
C ILE A 102 1.52 -6.85 -4.91
N LEU A 103 2.47 -7.56 -4.29
CA LEU A 103 2.22 -8.79 -3.53
C LEU A 103 1.20 -8.56 -2.40
N PHE A 104 1.42 -7.55 -1.57
CA PHE A 104 0.50 -7.26 -0.47
C PHE A 104 -0.80 -6.60 -0.92
N SER A 105 -0.84 -5.85 -2.04
CA SER A 105 -2.08 -5.34 -2.62
C SER A 105 -3.02 -6.44 -3.13
N GLU A 106 -2.48 -7.59 -3.55
CA GLU A 106 -3.28 -8.78 -3.89
C GLU A 106 -3.75 -9.54 -2.65
N LEU A 107 -2.95 -9.59 -1.58
CA LEU A 107 -3.28 -10.26 -0.32
C LEU A 107 -4.10 -9.43 0.66
N LEU A 108 -4.18 -8.11 0.48
CA LEU A 108 -4.99 -7.22 1.32
C LEU A 108 -6.44 -7.68 1.33
N TYR A 109 -6.99 -7.80 2.53
CA TYR A 109 -8.37 -8.17 2.78
C TYR A 109 -9.34 -7.19 2.10
N LYS A 110 -10.23 -7.73 1.26
CA LYS A 110 -11.27 -6.98 0.56
C LYS A 110 -12.62 -7.30 1.23
N PRO A 111 -13.04 -6.52 2.24
CA PRO A 111 -14.25 -6.81 2.99
C PRO A 111 -15.50 -6.72 2.12
N VAL A 112 -16.36 -7.74 2.20
CA VAL A 112 -17.74 -7.68 1.70
C VAL A 112 -18.65 -7.14 2.81
N GLY A 113 -18.57 -5.83 3.05
CA GLY A 113 -19.31 -5.13 4.10
C GLY A 113 -18.41 -4.30 5.02
N THR A 114 -18.92 -3.92 6.20
CA THR A 114 -18.16 -3.18 7.21
C THR A 114 -17.44 -4.09 8.19
N ARG A 115 -16.13 -3.89 8.39
CA ARG A 115 -15.34 -4.59 9.41
C ARG A 115 -15.67 -4.07 10.82
N PRO A 116 -15.70 -4.91 11.87
CA PRO A 116 -15.80 -4.44 13.25
C PRO A 116 -14.61 -3.51 13.62
N PRO A 117 -14.86 -2.35 14.26
CA PRO A 117 -13.85 -1.31 14.48
C PRO A 117 -12.82 -1.60 15.59
N ALA A 118 -12.96 -2.72 16.30
CA ALA A 118 -12.11 -3.13 17.42
C ALA A 118 -11.65 -4.60 17.29
N GLU A 119 -11.46 -5.07 16.05
CA GLU A 119 -10.95 -6.42 15.81
C GLU A 119 -9.50 -6.54 16.33
N PRO A 120 -9.16 -7.61 17.07
CA PRO A 120 -7.81 -7.81 17.55
C PRO A 120 -6.85 -8.19 16.43
N LEU A 121 -5.63 -7.64 16.47
CA LEU A 121 -4.59 -7.78 15.43
C LEU A 121 -3.29 -8.34 16.00
N ALA A 122 -2.60 -9.13 15.19
CA ALA A 122 -1.18 -9.46 15.36
C ALA A 122 -0.36 -8.70 14.31
N ASP A 123 0.77 -8.13 14.71
CA ASP A 123 1.75 -7.56 13.79
C ASP A 123 2.91 -8.53 13.56
N PHE A 124 3.35 -8.62 12.30
CA PHE A 124 4.47 -9.45 11.89
C PHE A 124 5.49 -8.62 11.10
N ARG A 125 6.77 -8.92 11.32
CA ARG A 125 7.86 -8.52 10.42
C ARG A 125 7.98 -9.56 9.32
N VAL A 126 7.80 -9.14 8.07
CA VAL A 126 8.08 -9.94 6.89
C VAL A 126 9.35 -9.42 6.23
N VAL A 127 10.30 -10.32 5.95
CA VAL A 127 11.53 -10.02 5.22
C VAL A 127 11.57 -10.88 3.96
N PHE A 128 11.61 -10.23 2.80
CA PHE A 128 11.90 -10.87 1.52
C PHE A 128 13.39 -10.71 1.25
N ALA A 129 14.11 -11.81 1.16
CA ALA A 129 15.52 -11.81 0.78
C ALA A 129 15.68 -11.95 -0.74
N PRO A 130 16.74 -11.35 -1.34
CA PRO A 130 17.03 -11.52 -2.76
C PRO A 130 17.16 -13.00 -3.10
N GLY A 131 16.57 -13.41 -4.24
CA GLY A 131 16.43 -14.82 -4.61
C GLY A 131 15.17 -15.52 -4.07
N GLY A 132 14.23 -14.77 -3.49
CA GLY A 132 12.85 -15.25 -3.26
C GLY A 132 12.63 -16.05 -1.96
N THR A 133 13.54 -15.96 -0.99
CA THR A 133 13.29 -16.51 0.36
C THR A 133 12.49 -15.51 1.18
N VAL A 134 11.51 -16.00 1.95
CA VAL A 134 10.68 -15.17 2.85
C VAL A 134 10.85 -15.64 4.29
N GLN A 135 11.04 -14.68 5.19
CA GLN A 135 11.02 -14.89 6.64
C GLN A 135 9.86 -14.11 7.25
N VAL A 136 9.13 -14.73 8.18
CA VAL A 136 8.03 -14.12 8.92
C VAL A 136 8.28 -14.31 10.41
N SER A 137 8.29 -13.22 11.16
CA SER A 137 8.50 -13.21 12.61
C SER A 137 7.45 -12.32 13.28
N PRO A 138 7.04 -12.59 14.54
CA PRO A 138 6.29 -11.63 15.34
C PRO A 138 7.01 -10.28 15.44
N TRP A 139 6.26 -9.19 15.60
CA TRP A 139 6.79 -7.83 15.74
C TRP A 139 7.20 -7.50 17.18
#